data_AF-A0A925T310-F1
#
_entry.id   AF-A0A925T310-F1
#
_cell.length_a   1.000
_cell.length_b   1.000
_cell.length_c   1.000
_cell.angle_alpha   90.00
_cell.angle_beta   90.00
_cell.angle_gamma   90.00
#
_symmetry.space_group_name_H-M   'P 1'
#
loop_
_entity.id
_entity.type
_entity.pdbx_description
1 polymer ?
#
loop_
_entity_poly.entity_id
_entity_poly.type
_entity_poly.pdbx_seq_one_letter_code
_entity_poly.pdbx_strand_id
1 'polypeptide(L)'
;MRIDSLALQMRPRAPQEAADLGVRLCQSVAGSVYRCYLLVALPIVVVGLALYEIATWLPILTLWLAKPWLDRTVLFVLSRAAFGQHTTVADLWRGQREVWWRQLILTWTWRRLSPWRSFTQPIYQLEGLGFFQLRQRAQQLRRRHSGAAFMTTHAFLFAEFGIMLAFVVITILFATPEGDLDIARFFSEGTADFWKILASIAYAVAVLFVEPFYVAAGFGMYLSRRAELEAWDIEQEFRRAFAR
;
A
#
# COMPACT_ATOMS: atom_id res chain seq x y z
N MET A 1 11.95 17.61 -10.00
CA MET A 1 11.80 17.70 -8.53
C MET A 1 12.98 18.50 -8.01
N ARG A 2 12.77 19.62 -7.31
CA ARG A 2 13.86 20.41 -6.69
C ARG A 2 14.16 19.82 -5.31
N ILE A 3 15.41 19.43 -5.09
CA ILE A 3 15.87 18.70 -3.90
C ILE A 3 15.79 19.59 -2.64
N ASP A 4 15.85 20.91 -2.79
CA ASP A 4 15.77 21.90 -1.68
C ASP A 4 14.39 22.03 -1.02
N SER A 5 13.36 21.37 -1.58
CA SER A 5 11.97 21.42 -1.05
C SER A 5 11.54 20.16 -0.31
N LEU A 6 12.47 19.22 -0.08
CA LEU A 6 12.18 18.01 0.68
C LEU A 6 12.06 18.34 2.17
N ALA A 7 10.87 18.17 2.73
CA ALA A 7 10.62 18.37 4.16
C ALA A 7 11.31 17.30 5.04
N LEU A 8 11.85 16.24 4.41
CA LEU A 8 12.50 15.12 5.07
C LEU A 8 14.02 15.29 5.03
N GLN A 9 14.65 15.26 6.21
CA GLN A 9 16.10 15.12 6.30
C GLN A 9 16.52 13.74 5.79
N MET A 10 17.28 13.72 4.69
CA MET A 10 17.78 12.51 4.07
C MET A 10 19.10 12.12 4.75
N ARG A 11 19.06 11.05 5.54
CA ARG A 11 20.21 10.36 6.13
C ARG A 11 20.26 8.94 5.57
N PRO A 12 21.44 8.31 5.43
CA PRO A 12 21.52 6.88 5.15
C PRO A 12 20.77 6.09 6.23
N ARG A 13 19.74 5.33 5.84
CA ARG A 13 18.89 4.54 6.74
C ARG A 13 18.94 3.07 6.36
N ALA A 14 18.84 2.21 7.36
CA ALA A 14 18.54 0.81 7.12
C ALA A 14 17.15 0.69 6.46
N PRO A 15 16.87 -0.31 5.63
CA PRO A 15 15.59 -0.44 4.96
C PRO A 15 14.39 -0.47 5.93
N GLN A 16 14.54 -1.04 7.13
CA GLN A 16 13.50 -1.07 8.15
C GLN A 16 13.24 0.32 8.76
N GLU A 17 14.29 1.09 9.03
CA GLU A 17 14.17 2.48 9.49
C GLU A 17 13.52 3.37 8.42
N ALA A 18 13.81 3.10 7.15
CA ALA A 18 13.17 3.78 6.03
C ALA A 18 11.69 3.42 5.91
N ALA A 19 11.31 2.18 6.22
CA ALA A 19 9.91 1.78 6.31
C ALA A 19 9.18 2.48 7.46
N ASP A 20 9.78 2.55 8.66
CA ASP A 20 9.22 3.29 9.80
C ASP A 20 9.04 4.78 9.50
N LEU A 21 10.02 5.40 8.83
CA LEU A 21 9.91 6.78 8.36
C LEU A 21 8.68 6.97 7.47
N GLY A 22 8.44 6.03 6.56
CA GLY A 22 7.25 6.02 5.71
C GLY A 22 5.96 5.98 6.53
N VAL A 23 5.89 5.08 7.51
CA VAL A 23 4.74 4.99 8.44
C VAL A 23 4.53 6.30 9.21
N ARG A 24 5.60 6.91 9.74
CA ARG A 24 5.52 8.21 10.43
C ARG A 24 5.07 9.34 9.52
N LEU A 25 5.51 9.34 8.26
CA LEU A 25 5.01 10.29 7.25
C LEU A 25 3.51 10.10 7.03
N CYS A 26 3.03 8.85 6.92
CA CYS A 26 1.59 8.58 6.81
C CYS A 26 0.82 9.09 8.03
N GLN A 27 1.36 8.89 9.24
CA GLN A 27 0.75 9.38 10.48
C GLN A 27 0.69 10.91 10.56
N SER A 28 1.75 11.62 10.13
CA SER A 28 1.78 13.08 10.17
C SER A 28 0.77 13.74 9.22
N VAL A 29 0.45 13.07 8.10
CA VAL A 29 -0.57 13.52 7.14
C VAL A 29 -1.81 12.62 7.08
N ALA A 30 -2.09 11.88 8.17
CA ALA A 30 -3.15 10.87 8.20
C ALA A 30 -4.52 11.44 7.79
N GLY A 31 -4.85 12.65 8.23
CA GLY A 31 -6.11 13.30 7.84
C GLY A 31 -6.25 13.50 6.33
N SER A 32 -5.18 13.84 5.62
CA SER A 32 -5.19 13.97 4.15
C SER A 32 -5.23 12.60 3.47
N VAL A 33 -4.42 11.66 3.96
CA VAL A 33 -4.36 10.29 3.43
C VAL A 33 -5.72 9.62 3.53
N TYR A 34 -6.33 9.56 4.71
CA TYR A 34 -7.61 8.90 4.92
C TYR A 34 -8.77 9.60 4.19
N ARG A 35 -8.80 10.93 4.08
CA ARG A 35 -9.84 11.61 3.29
C ARG A 35 -9.80 11.23 1.82
N CYS A 36 -8.61 11.26 1.21
CA CYS A 36 -8.42 10.87 -0.19
C CYS A 36 -8.64 9.38 -0.41
N TYR A 37 -8.14 8.56 0.51
CA TYR A 37 -8.23 7.10 0.45
C TYR A 37 -9.67 6.60 0.64
N LEU A 38 -10.38 7.05 1.67
CA LEU A 38 -11.76 6.64 1.94
C LEU A 38 -12.73 7.10 0.85
N LEU A 39 -12.48 8.25 0.23
CA LEU A 39 -13.28 8.71 -0.91
C LEU A 39 -13.25 7.73 -2.09
N VAL A 40 -12.13 7.02 -2.29
CA VAL A 40 -12.01 5.99 -3.33
C VAL A 40 -12.47 4.64 -2.80
N ALA A 41 -12.09 4.28 -1.57
CA ALA A 41 -12.35 2.97 -0.99
C ALA A 41 -13.83 2.74 -0.66
N LEU A 42 -14.55 3.74 -0.15
CA LEU A 42 -15.96 3.58 0.21
C LEU A 42 -16.85 3.21 -0.98
N PRO A 43 -16.79 3.90 -2.14
CA PRO A 43 -17.51 3.48 -3.34
C PRO A 43 -17.20 2.03 -3.75
N ILE A 44 -15.93 1.62 -3.64
CA ILE A 44 -15.52 0.24 -3.97
C ILE A 44 -16.15 -0.76 -3.00
N VAL A 45 -16.14 -0.47 -1.69
CA VAL A 45 -16.78 -1.32 -0.67
C VAL A 45 -18.28 -1.42 -0.94
N VAL A 46 -18.95 -0.29 -1.20
CA VAL A 46 -20.40 -0.26 -1.48
C VAL A 46 -20.73 -1.09 -2.73
N VAL A 47 -19.96 -0.95 -3.81
CA VAL A 47 -20.12 -1.77 -5.02
C VAL A 47 -19.87 -3.24 -4.70
N GLY A 48 -18.83 -3.56 -3.94
CA GLY A 48 -18.53 -4.92 -3.52
C GLY A 48 -19.67 -5.56 -2.73
N LEU A 49 -20.26 -4.82 -1.78
CA LEU A 49 -21.42 -5.26 -1.00
C LEU A 49 -22.67 -5.42 -1.85
N ALA A 50 -22.92 -4.51 -2.80
CA ALA A 50 -24.04 -4.63 -3.74
C ALA A 50 -23.94 -5.88 -4.64
N LEU A 51 -22.72 -6.34 -4.90
CA LEU A 51 -22.45 -7.56 -5.67
C LEU A 51 -22.57 -8.85 -4.84
N TYR A 52 -22.79 -8.75 -3.53
CA TYR A 52 -22.94 -9.92 -2.64
C TYR A 52 -24.09 -10.83 -3.08
N GLU A 53 -25.22 -10.24 -3.49
CA GLU A 53 -26.41 -10.96 -3.97
C GLU A 53 -26.16 -11.77 -5.26
N ILE A 54 -25.18 -11.35 -6.07
CA ILE A 54 -24.81 -12.08 -7.29
C ILE A 54 -23.93 -13.28 -6.93
N ALA A 55 -22.90 -13.02 -6.12
CA ALA A 55 -22.08 -14.07 -5.55
C ALA A 55 -21.35 -13.60 -4.28
N THR A 56 -21.43 -14.41 -3.25
CA THR A 56 -20.92 -14.12 -1.90
C THR A 56 -19.41 -13.84 -1.82
N TRP A 57 -18.62 -14.27 -2.81
CA TRP A 57 -17.17 -14.04 -2.87
C TRP A 57 -16.79 -12.73 -3.60
N LEU A 58 -17.74 -12.07 -4.27
CA LEU A 58 -17.50 -10.82 -5.02
C LEU A 58 -17.06 -9.62 -4.17
N PRO A 59 -17.58 -9.39 -2.94
CA PRO A 59 -17.08 -8.28 -2.12
C PRO A 59 -15.57 -8.38 -1.83
N ILE A 60 -15.09 -9.60 -1.54
CA ILE A 60 -13.67 -9.85 -1.31
C ILE A 60 -12.90 -9.67 -2.61
N LEU A 61 -13.38 -10.24 -3.73
CA LEU A 61 -12.70 -10.10 -5.02
C LEU A 61 -12.60 -8.65 -5.47
N THR A 62 -13.68 -7.88 -5.36
CA THR A 62 -13.73 -6.48 -5.82
C THR A 62 -12.75 -5.61 -5.05
N LEU A 63 -12.74 -5.71 -3.72
CA LEU A 63 -11.74 -5.07 -2.87
C LEU A 63 -10.33 -5.55 -3.20
N TRP A 64 -10.15 -6.86 -3.32
CA TRP A 64 -8.87 -7.44 -3.67
C TRP A 64 -8.36 -6.89 -4.99
N LEU A 65 -9.19 -6.81 -6.04
CA LEU A 65 -8.89 -6.26 -7.36
C LEU A 65 -8.55 -4.77 -7.30
N ALA A 66 -9.23 -4.02 -6.43
CA ALA A 66 -9.07 -2.58 -6.32
C ALA A 66 -7.85 -2.14 -5.49
N LYS A 67 -7.20 -3.03 -4.72
CA LYS A 67 -5.98 -2.70 -3.94
C LYS A 67 -4.95 -1.83 -4.70
N PRO A 68 -4.52 -2.15 -5.93
CA PRO A 68 -3.53 -1.32 -6.64
C PRO A 68 -4.01 0.11 -6.94
N TRP A 69 -5.32 0.35 -7.05
CA TRP A 69 -5.86 1.71 -7.19
C TRP A 69 -5.82 2.48 -5.87
N LEU A 70 -6.13 1.79 -4.78
CA LEU A 70 -6.04 2.33 -3.44
C LEU A 70 -4.60 2.73 -3.12
N ASP A 71 -3.63 1.85 -3.43
CA ASP A 71 -2.21 2.13 -3.22
C ASP A 71 -1.75 3.39 -3.94
N ARG A 72 -2.19 3.56 -5.20
CA ARG A 72 -1.81 4.70 -6.03
C ARG A 72 -2.35 6.00 -5.48
N THR A 73 -3.54 5.95 -4.90
CA THR A 73 -4.18 7.09 -4.23
C THR A 73 -3.38 7.50 -3.00
N VAL A 74 -3.01 6.55 -2.14
CA VAL A 74 -2.17 6.82 -0.96
C VAL A 74 -0.82 7.38 -1.38
N LEU A 75 -0.18 6.76 -2.37
CA LEU A 75 1.14 7.16 -2.84
C LEU A 75 1.16 8.57 -3.45
N PHE A 76 0.07 8.98 -4.12
CA PHE A 76 -0.06 10.35 -4.62
C PHE A 76 -0.04 11.37 -3.47
N VAL A 77 -0.80 11.11 -2.40
CA VAL A 77 -0.84 11.98 -1.22
C VAL A 77 0.52 12.02 -0.52
N LEU A 78 1.14 10.86 -0.29
CA LEU A 78 2.44 10.76 0.38
C LEU A 78 3.56 11.42 -0.42
N SER A 79 3.55 11.28 -1.75
CA SER A 79 4.57 11.90 -2.59
C SER A 79 4.52 13.41 -2.52
N ARG A 80 3.33 14.03 -2.45
CA ARG A 80 3.16 15.47 -2.23
C ARG A 80 3.55 15.88 -0.81
N ALA A 81 3.15 15.11 0.20
CA ALA A 81 3.50 15.35 1.59
C ALA A 81 5.02 15.33 1.83
N ALA A 82 5.77 14.49 1.13
CA ALA A 82 7.24 14.46 1.21
C ALA A 82 7.91 15.79 0.79
N PHE A 83 7.25 16.59 -0.04
CA PHE A 83 7.68 17.94 -0.44
C PHE A 83 6.97 19.06 0.34
N GLY A 84 6.36 18.74 1.48
CA GLY A 84 5.64 19.71 2.32
C GLY A 84 4.34 20.24 1.68
N GLN A 85 3.83 19.59 0.63
CA GLN A 85 2.59 20.01 -0.02
C GLN A 85 1.40 19.29 0.60
N HIS A 86 0.45 20.05 1.14
CA HIS A 86 -0.83 19.51 1.52
C HIS A 86 -1.61 19.04 0.28
N THR A 87 -2.33 17.93 0.43
CA THR A 87 -3.16 17.35 -0.64
C THR A 87 -4.62 17.35 -0.22
N THR A 88 -5.45 17.94 -1.08
CA THR A 88 -6.90 17.91 -0.94
C THR A 88 -7.51 16.90 -1.91
N VAL A 89 -8.76 16.52 -1.67
CA VAL A 89 -9.53 15.65 -2.59
C VAL A 89 -9.62 16.27 -3.99
N ALA A 90 -9.72 17.60 -4.08
CA ALA A 90 -9.76 18.29 -5.37
C ALA A 90 -8.46 18.09 -6.16
N ASP A 91 -7.31 18.07 -5.49
CA ASP A 91 -6.01 17.83 -6.15
C ASP A 91 -5.92 16.39 -6.66
N LEU A 92 -6.44 15.42 -5.89
CA LEU A 92 -6.54 14.02 -6.34
C LEU A 92 -7.41 13.91 -7.60
N TRP A 93 -8.55 14.59 -7.64
CA TRP A 93 -9.45 14.55 -8.79
C TRP A 93 -8.84 15.19 -10.05
N ARG A 94 -8.07 16.28 -9.90
CA ARG A 94 -7.31 16.87 -11.00
C ARG A 94 -6.20 15.93 -11.49
N GLY A 95 -5.57 15.17 -10.58
CA GLY A 95 -4.53 14.18 -10.87
C GLY A 95 -5.03 12.80 -11.31
N GLN A 96 -6.34 12.56 -11.39
CA GLN A 96 -6.91 11.21 -11.56
C GLN A 96 -6.37 10.42 -12.75
N ARG A 97 -6.05 11.09 -13.87
CA ARG A 97 -5.49 10.46 -15.08
C ARG A 97 -4.11 9.87 -14.82
N GLU A 98 -3.28 10.59 -14.08
CA GLU A 98 -1.94 10.14 -13.73
C GLU A 98 -1.97 9.08 -12.63
N VAL A 99 -2.87 9.22 -11.65
CA VAL A 99 -2.97 8.31 -10.50
C VAL A 99 -3.59 6.98 -10.90
N TRP A 100 -4.77 6.98 -11.54
CA TRP A 100 -5.54 5.75 -11.76
C TRP A 100 -5.30 5.14 -13.14
N TRP A 101 -5.28 5.95 -14.19
CA TRP A 101 -5.32 5.46 -15.57
C TRP A 101 -3.95 5.14 -16.16
N ARG A 102 -2.89 5.83 -15.72
CA ARG A 102 -1.54 5.61 -16.24
C ARG A 102 -1.06 4.18 -15.90
N GLN A 103 -0.73 3.40 -16.93
CA GLN A 103 -0.22 2.02 -16.81
C GLN A 103 -1.14 1.07 -16.02
N LEU A 104 -2.46 1.30 -16.03
CA LEU A 104 -3.44 0.49 -15.29
C LEU A 104 -3.39 -0.99 -15.69
N ILE A 105 -3.42 -1.29 -17.00
CA ILE A 105 -3.45 -2.66 -17.52
C ILE A 105 -2.26 -3.50 -17.03
N LEU A 106 -1.05 -2.92 -17.08
CA LEU A 106 0.17 -3.58 -16.59
C LEU A 106 0.15 -3.77 -15.08
N THR A 107 -0.50 -2.86 -14.36
CA THR A 107 -0.58 -2.89 -12.90
C THR A 107 -1.56 -3.95 -12.43
N TRP A 108 -2.71 -4.07 -13.10
CA TRP A 108 -3.75 -5.04 -12.82
C TRP A 108 -3.35 -6.48 -13.15
N THR A 109 -2.64 -6.69 -14.27
CA THR A 109 -2.28 -8.04 -14.75
C THR A 109 -1.05 -8.62 -14.05
N TRP A 110 0.11 -7.97 -14.20
CA TRP A 110 1.40 -8.57 -13.83
C TRP A 110 1.99 -8.01 -12.54
N ARG A 111 1.87 -6.69 -12.29
CA ARG A 111 2.57 -6.05 -11.16
C ARG A 111 1.88 -6.28 -9.81
N ARG A 112 0.60 -6.64 -9.81
CA ARG A 112 -0.16 -7.07 -8.62
C ARG A 112 0.54 -8.18 -7.84
N LEU A 113 1.04 -9.20 -8.55
CA LEU A 113 1.60 -10.41 -7.96
C LEU A 113 3.04 -10.23 -7.50
N SER A 114 3.59 -9.01 -7.60
CA SER A 114 4.97 -8.75 -7.21
C SER A 114 5.08 -8.66 -5.68
N PRO A 115 5.96 -9.45 -5.04
CA PRO A 115 6.23 -9.35 -3.59
C PRO A 115 6.85 -8.02 -3.15
N TRP A 116 7.27 -7.18 -4.11
CA TRP A 116 7.92 -5.89 -3.89
C TRP A 116 7.03 -4.72 -4.35
N ARG A 117 5.70 -4.92 -4.40
CA ARG A 117 4.75 -3.96 -4.97
C ARG A 117 4.87 -2.58 -4.34
N SER A 118 4.74 -2.46 -3.01
CA SER A 118 4.83 -1.15 -2.31
C SER A 118 6.16 -0.43 -2.55
N PHE A 119 7.26 -1.15 -2.67
CA PHE A 119 8.59 -0.59 -2.89
C PHE A 119 8.85 -0.15 -4.35
N THR A 120 8.26 -0.85 -5.32
CA THR A 120 8.48 -0.57 -6.76
C THR A 120 7.43 0.35 -7.37
N GLN A 121 6.27 0.47 -6.74
CA GLN A 121 5.18 1.33 -7.20
C GLN A 121 5.56 2.81 -7.40
N PRO A 122 6.37 3.44 -6.51
CA PRO A 122 6.81 4.82 -6.71
C PRO A 122 7.57 5.06 -8.01
N ILE A 123 8.36 4.09 -8.47
CA ILE A 123 9.03 4.19 -9.77
C ILE A 123 7.99 4.31 -10.89
N TYR A 124 6.97 3.45 -10.86
CA TYR A 124 5.98 3.38 -11.93
C TYR A 124 5.06 4.60 -11.99
N GLN A 125 4.79 5.23 -10.85
CA GLN A 125 3.87 6.36 -10.75
C GLN A 125 4.58 7.72 -10.83
N LEU A 126 5.76 7.86 -10.21
CA LEU A 126 6.41 9.17 -10.02
C LEU A 126 7.55 9.45 -10.99
N GLU A 127 8.26 8.43 -11.50
CA GLU A 127 9.45 8.67 -12.34
C GLU A 127 9.13 8.86 -13.82
N GLY A 128 7.94 8.45 -14.26
CA GLY A 128 7.44 8.73 -15.61
C GLY A 128 8.27 8.15 -16.77
N LEU A 129 9.19 7.22 -16.49
CA LEU A 129 10.11 6.61 -17.47
C LEU A 129 9.40 5.72 -18.49
N GLY A 130 10.07 5.46 -19.62
CA GLY A 130 9.61 4.51 -20.65
C GLY A 130 9.68 3.04 -20.18
N PHE A 131 8.98 2.13 -20.87
CA PHE A 131 8.81 0.74 -20.42
C PHE A 131 10.12 -0.02 -20.13
N PHE A 132 11.11 0.06 -21.04
CA PHE A 132 12.40 -0.61 -20.86
C PHE A 132 13.23 0.00 -19.73
N GLN A 133 13.25 1.33 -19.63
CA GLN A 133 13.93 2.07 -18.58
C GLN A 133 13.35 1.75 -17.20
N LEU A 134 12.02 1.65 -17.08
CA LEU A 134 11.34 1.26 -15.84
C LEU A 134 11.79 -0.11 -15.34
N ARG A 135 11.97 -1.09 -16.24
CA ARG A 135 12.39 -2.44 -15.85
C ARG A 135 13.82 -2.44 -15.32
N GLN A 136 14.73 -1.74 -15.99
CA GLN A 136 16.12 -1.60 -15.54
C GLN A 136 16.19 -0.84 -14.21
N ARG A 137 15.44 0.26 -14.09
CA ARG A 137 15.39 1.07 -12.87
C ARG A 137 14.82 0.30 -11.68
N ALA A 138 13.74 -0.46 -11.88
CA ALA A 138 13.18 -1.34 -10.85
C ALA A 138 14.15 -2.45 -10.43
N GLN A 139 14.93 -3.01 -11.36
CA GLN A 139 15.99 -3.97 -11.02
C GLN A 139 17.13 -3.31 -10.23
N GLN A 140 17.57 -2.10 -10.61
CA GLN A 140 18.60 -1.35 -9.89
C GLN A 140 18.16 -0.99 -8.47
N LEU A 141 16.92 -0.55 -8.29
CA LEU A 141 16.35 -0.23 -6.97
C LEU A 141 16.29 -1.47 -6.07
N ARG A 142 15.90 -2.63 -6.63
CA ARG A 142 15.77 -3.89 -5.88
C ARG A 142 17.11 -4.50 -5.47
N ARG A 143 18.22 -4.20 -6.16
CA ARG A 143 19.54 -4.71 -5.78
C ARG A 143 19.84 -4.30 -4.33
N ARG A 144 20.17 -5.29 -3.49
CA ARG A 144 20.45 -5.20 -2.03
C ARG A 144 19.25 -4.94 -1.09
N HIS A 145 18.13 -4.39 -1.55
CA HIS A 145 16.95 -4.11 -0.70
C HIS A 145 15.75 -5.04 -0.96
N SER A 146 15.85 -5.99 -1.89
CA SER A 146 14.77 -6.93 -2.21
C SER A 146 14.33 -7.78 -1.03
N GLY A 147 15.26 -8.22 -0.17
CA GLY A 147 14.93 -9.01 1.03
C GLY A 147 14.06 -8.21 2.00
N ALA A 148 14.47 -6.99 2.35
CA ALA A 148 13.71 -6.16 3.27
C ALA A 148 12.33 -5.75 2.70
N ALA A 149 12.25 -5.45 1.41
CA ALA A 149 10.97 -5.10 0.78
C ALA A 149 10.02 -6.31 0.74
N PHE A 150 10.55 -7.54 0.54
CA PHE A 150 9.77 -8.77 0.66
C PHE A 150 9.25 -8.97 2.08
N MET A 151 10.10 -8.80 3.10
CA MET A 151 9.73 -8.94 4.51
C MET A 151 8.68 -7.91 4.93
N THR A 152 8.79 -6.68 4.43
CA THR A 152 7.81 -5.62 4.69
C THR A 152 6.43 -6.01 4.14
N THR A 153 6.37 -6.50 2.89
CA THR A 153 5.10 -7.01 2.32
C THR A 153 4.51 -8.16 3.14
N HIS A 154 5.34 -9.09 3.61
CA HIS A 154 4.86 -10.20 4.43
C HIS A 154 4.38 -9.76 5.81
N ALA A 155 5.08 -8.81 6.44
CA ALA A 155 4.69 -8.27 7.73
C ALA A 155 3.28 -7.64 7.67
N PHE A 156 3.00 -6.86 6.62
CA PHE A 156 1.67 -6.28 6.41
C PHE A 156 0.62 -7.32 6.01
N LEU A 157 1.00 -8.35 5.25
CA LEU A 157 0.09 -9.48 4.96
C LEU A 157 -0.30 -10.23 6.25
N PHE A 158 0.66 -10.47 7.15
CA PHE A 158 0.36 -11.06 8.47
C PHE A 158 -0.48 -10.14 9.34
N ALA A 159 -0.27 -8.82 9.28
CA ALA A 159 -1.12 -7.86 9.98
C ALA A 159 -2.57 -7.89 9.46
N GLU A 160 -2.78 -7.93 8.14
CA GLU A 160 -4.11 -8.11 7.55
C GLU A 160 -4.76 -9.42 8.01
N PHE A 161 -4.01 -10.54 7.94
CA PHE A 161 -4.50 -11.84 8.39
C PHE A 161 -4.81 -11.85 9.90
N GLY A 162 -3.99 -11.16 10.71
CA GLY A 162 -4.21 -11.01 12.14
C GLY A 162 -5.51 -10.27 12.46
N ILE A 163 -5.84 -9.21 11.71
CA ILE A 163 -7.12 -8.49 11.85
C ILE A 163 -8.28 -9.43 11.47
N MET A 164 -8.17 -10.13 10.34
CA MET A 164 -9.18 -11.10 9.92
C MET A 164 -9.44 -12.17 10.98
N LEU A 165 -8.36 -12.75 11.51
CA LEU A 165 -8.42 -13.75 12.57
C LEU A 165 -9.03 -13.17 13.85
N ALA A 166 -8.69 -11.93 14.21
CA ALA A 166 -9.25 -11.25 15.38
C ALA A 166 -10.77 -11.12 15.29
N PHE A 167 -11.34 -10.79 14.12
CA PHE A 167 -12.80 -10.75 13.92
C PHE A 167 -13.45 -12.12 14.13
N VAL A 168 -12.82 -13.19 13.64
CA VAL A 168 -13.32 -14.57 13.85
C VAL A 168 -13.29 -14.92 15.34
N VAL A 169 -12.15 -14.67 16.01
CA VAL A 169 -11.97 -14.98 17.43
C VAL A 169 -12.94 -14.18 18.31
N ILE A 170 -13.09 -12.87 18.08
CA ILE A 170 -14.06 -12.04 18.80
C ILE A 170 -15.48 -12.58 18.64
N THR A 171 -15.84 -12.99 17.43
CA THR A 171 -17.19 -13.52 17.16
C THR A 171 -17.43 -14.83 17.90
N ILE A 172 -16.43 -15.72 17.95
CA ILE A 172 -16.48 -16.94 18.77
C ILE A 172 -16.69 -16.59 20.24
N LEU A 173 -15.87 -15.69 20.79
CA LEU A 173 -15.90 -15.30 22.20
C LEU A 173 -17.27 -14.73 22.63
N PHE A 174 -17.91 -13.92 21.79
CA PHE A 174 -19.24 -13.38 22.08
C PHE A 174 -20.38 -14.39 21.87
N ALA A 175 -20.20 -15.36 20.97
CA ALA A 175 -21.22 -16.37 20.69
C ALA A 175 -21.23 -17.52 21.71
N THR A 176 -20.11 -17.79 22.39
CA THR A 176 -20.01 -18.84 23.41
C THR A 176 -19.55 -18.29 24.78
N PRO A 177 -20.39 -17.51 25.50
CA PRO A 177 -20.02 -16.93 26.79
C PRO A 177 -19.74 -17.98 27.87
N GLU A 178 -20.39 -19.15 27.79
CA GLU A 178 -20.29 -20.24 28.76
C GLU A 178 -19.17 -21.25 28.45
N GLY A 179 -18.44 -21.06 27.34
CA GLY A 179 -17.25 -21.84 26.98
C GLY A 179 -17.50 -23.18 26.27
N ASP A 180 -18.76 -23.59 26.08
CA ASP A 180 -19.09 -24.77 25.28
C ASP A 180 -19.12 -24.41 23.78
N LEU A 181 -17.99 -24.59 23.10
CA LEU A 181 -17.83 -24.32 21.67
C LEU A 181 -18.00 -25.60 20.86
N ASP A 182 -19.19 -25.82 20.31
CA ASP A 182 -19.40 -26.79 19.25
C ASP A 182 -18.97 -26.20 17.90
N ILE A 183 -17.69 -26.42 17.54
CA ILE A 183 -17.08 -25.95 16.30
C ILE A 183 -17.86 -26.44 15.07
N ALA A 184 -18.38 -27.67 15.10
CA ALA A 184 -19.07 -28.26 13.95
C ALA A 184 -20.42 -27.56 13.71
N ARG A 185 -21.16 -27.26 14.77
CA ARG A 185 -22.39 -26.47 14.68
C ARG A 185 -22.10 -25.01 14.31
N PHE A 186 -21.01 -24.45 14.83
CA PHE A 186 -20.65 -23.06 14.62
C PHE A 186 -20.18 -22.72 13.20
N PHE A 187 -19.62 -23.70 12.49
CA PHE A 187 -19.27 -23.62 11.06
C PHE A 187 -20.20 -24.44 10.17
N SER A 188 -21.42 -24.73 10.63
CA SER A 188 -22.43 -25.47 9.87
C SER A 188 -23.00 -24.65 8.70
N GLU A 189 -23.64 -25.32 7.75
CA GLU A 189 -24.28 -24.68 6.58
C GLU A 189 -25.27 -23.56 6.98
N GLY A 190 -25.99 -23.72 8.10
CA GLY A 190 -26.93 -22.72 8.61
C GLY A 190 -26.29 -21.39 9.05
N THR A 191 -24.97 -21.38 9.28
CA THR A 191 -24.19 -20.18 9.64
C THR A 191 -23.30 -19.68 8.51
N ALA A 192 -23.28 -20.37 7.37
CA ALA A 192 -22.31 -20.12 6.31
C ALA A 192 -22.37 -18.68 5.77
N ASP A 193 -23.56 -18.13 5.60
CA ASP A 193 -23.72 -16.78 5.05
C ASP A 193 -23.28 -15.70 6.04
N PHE A 194 -23.51 -15.90 7.33
CA PHE A 194 -22.99 -15.05 8.39
C PHE A 194 -21.46 -14.98 8.34
N TRP A 195 -20.78 -16.14 8.23
CA TRP A 195 -19.31 -16.18 8.11
C TRP A 195 -18.78 -15.49 6.86
N LYS A 196 -19.49 -15.62 5.72
CA LYS A 196 -19.10 -14.94 4.47
C LYS A 196 -19.22 -13.42 4.59
N ILE A 197 -20.28 -12.92 5.21
CA ILE A 197 -20.48 -11.48 5.46
C ILE A 197 -19.42 -10.98 6.44
N LEU A 198 -19.21 -11.69 7.56
CA LEU A 198 -18.20 -11.35 8.54
C LEU A 198 -16.80 -11.30 7.93
N ALA A 199 -16.42 -12.30 7.12
CA ALA A 199 -15.16 -12.31 6.41
C ALA A 199 -15.03 -11.13 5.44
N SER A 200 -16.10 -10.77 4.74
CA SER A 200 -16.11 -9.61 3.83
C SER A 200 -15.91 -8.29 4.58
N ILE A 201 -16.60 -8.11 5.71
CA ILE A 201 -16.47 -6.92 6.57
C ILE A 201 -15.07 -6.86 7.19
N ALA A 202 -14.60 -7.97 7.78
CA ALA A 202 -13.28 -8.07 8.37
C ALA A 202 -12.19 -7.73 7.33
N TYR A 203 -12.35 -8.20 6.10
CA TYR A 203 -11.40 -7.93 5.02
C TYR A 203 -11.43 -6.47 4.61
N ALA A 204 -12.62 -5.88 4.48
CA ALA A 204 -12.75 -4.45 4.21
C ALA A 204 -12.06 -3.62 5.31
N VAL A 205 -12.28 -3.93 6.59
CA VAL A 205 -11.64 -3.24 7.71
C VAL A 205 -10.12 -3.41 7.68
N ALA A 206 -9.64 -4.63 7.45
CA ALA A 206 -8.21 -4.90 7.33
C ALA A 206 -7.56 -4.07 6.22
N VAL A 207 -8.16 -4.04 5.03
CA VAL A 207 -7.66 -3.23 3.90
C VAL A 207 -7.71 -1.74 4.24
N LEU A 208 -8.84 -1.26 4.74
CA LEU A 208 -9.05 0.17 5.04
C LEU A 208 -8.05 0.71 6.06
N PHE A 209 -7.64 -0.13 7.01
CA PHE A 209 -6.71 0.24 8.06
C PHE A 209 -5.25 0.01 7.66
N VAL A 210 -4.92 -1.15 7.08
CA VAL A 210 -3.53 -1.59 6.89
C VAL A 210 -2.90 -1.02 5.62
N GLU A 211 -3.68 -0.92 4.53
CA GLU A 211 -3.14 -0.56 3.21
C GLU A 211 -2.40 0.79 3.19
N PRO A 212 -2.90 1.88 3.84
CA PRO A 212 -2.18 3.15 3.86
C PRO A 212 -0.78 3.04 4.47
N PHE A 213 -0.60 2.23 5.51
CA PHE A 213 0.69 2.01 6.15
C PHE A 213 1.61 1.12 5.32
N TYR A 214 1.05 0.09 4.66
CA TYR A 214 1.79 -0.77 3.72
C TYR A 214 2.42 0.05 2.58
N VAL A 215 1.64 0.93 1.96
CA VAL A 215 2.10 1.81 0.89
C VAL A 215 3.14 2.78 1.40
N ALA A 216 2.91 3.36 2.58
CA ALA A 216 3.81 4.32 3.17
C ALA A 216 5.18 3.73 3.51
N ALA A 217 5.21 2.53 4.08
CA ALA A 217 6.45 1.81 4.36
C ALA A 217 7.27 1.57 3.08
N GLY A 218 6.63 1.09 2.01
CA GLY A 218 7.30 0.91 0.72
C GLY A 218 7.80 2.22 0.10
N PHE A 219 7.03 3.30 0.26
CA PHE A 219 7.42 4.64 -0.20
C PHE A 219 8.63 5.19 0.58
N GLY A 220 8.67 5.03 1.90
CA GLY A 220 9.80 5.45 2.72
C GLY A 220 11.09 4.71 2.34
N MET A 221 11.00 3.40 2.12
CA MET A 221 12.10 2.60 1.57
C MET A 221 12.56 3.11 0.20
N TYR A 222 11.62 3.43 -0.69
CA TYR A 222 11.91 3.98 -2.01
C TYR A 222 12.68 5.30 -1.93
N LEU A 223 12.22 6.25 -1.10
CA LEU A 223 12.87 7.55 -0.93
C LEU A 223 14.31 7.38 -0.44
N SER A 224 14.54 6.55 0.59
CA SER A 224 15.87 6.29 1.13
C SER A 224 16.80 5.72 0.06
N ARG A 225 16.33 4.71 -0.69
CA ARG A 225 17.15 4.07 -1.73
C ARG A 225 17.44 5.01 -2.90
N ARG A 226 16.47 5.84 -3.26
CA ARG A 226 16.63 6.84 -4.31
C ARG A 226 17.70 7.86 -3.94
N ALA A 227 17.67 8.39 -2.73
CA ALA A 227 18.70 9.33 -2.28
C ALA A 227 20.09 8.69 -2.20
N GLU A 228 20.18 7.42 -1.78
CA GLU A 228 21.47 6.71 -1.77
C GLU A 228 22.05 6.59 -3.19
N LEU A 229 21.22 6.25 -4.18
CA LEU A 229 21.63 6.16 -5.59
C LEU A 229 22.02 7.52 -6.17
N GLU A 230 21.21 8.56 -5.93
CA GLU A 230 21.49 9.92 -6.42
C GLU A 230 22.74 10.53 -5.75
N ALA A 231 22.94 10.29 -4.44
CA ALA A 231 24.13 10.73 -3.73
C ALA A 231 25.40 10.03 -4.23
N TRP A 232 25.31 8.73 -4.54
CA TRP A 232 26.41 7.98 -5.15
C TRP A 232 26.79 8.54 -6.52
N ASP A 233 25.80 8.87 -7.36
CA ASP A 233 26.06 9.46 -8.68
C ASP A 233 26.78 10.81 -8.53
N ILE A 234 26.38 11.65 -7.57
CA ILE A 234 27.05 12.92 -7.25
C ILE A 234 28.49 12.67 -6.77
N GLU A 235 28.71 11.74 -5.83
CA GLU A 235 30.04 11.42 -5.32
C GLU A 235 30.99 10.97 -6.45
N GLN A 236 30.49 10.15 -7.39
CA GLN A 236 31.27 9.71 -8.55
C GLN A 236 31.64 10.87 -9.48
N GLU A 237 30.73 11.80 -9.75
CA GLU A 237 31.03 13.00 -10.52
C GLU A 237 32.04 13.90 -9.81
N PHE A 238 31.95 14.06 -8.48
CA PHE A 238 32.97 14.76 -7.69
C PHE A 238 34.33 14.05 -7.80
N ARG A 239 34.38 12.73 -7.61
CA ARG A 239 35.64 11.97 -7.76
C ARG A 239 36.26 12.16 -9.14
N ARG A 240 35.46 12.21 -10.21
CA ARG A 240 35.95 12.47 -11.57
C ARG A 240 36.43 13.91 -11.77
N ALA A 241 35.71 14.88 -11.21
CA ALA A 241 36.05 16.30 -11.33
C ALA A 241 37.35 16.66 -10.60
N PHE A 242 37.61 16.02 -9.46
CA PHE A 242 38.77 16.27 -8.59
C PHE A 242 39.89 15.20 -8.69
N ALA A 243 39.80 14.26 -9.64
CA ALA A 243 40.87 13.30 -9.96
C ALA A 243 41.90 13.86 -10.97
N ARG A 244 41.95 15.17 -11.14
CA ARG A 244 42.98 15.91 -11.88
C ARG A 244 43.82 16.70 -10.90
#